data_AF-A0A941SQS6-F1
#
_entry.id   AF-A0A941SQS6-F1
#
_cell.length_a   1.000
_cell.length_b   1.000
_cell.length_c   1.000
_cell.angle_alpha   90.00
_cell.angle_beta   90.00
_cell.angle_gamma   90.00
#
_symmetry.space_group_name_H-M   'P 1'
#
loop_
_entity.id
_entity.type
_entity.pdbx_description
1 polymer ?
#
loop_
_entity_poly.entity_id
_entity_poly.type
_entity_poly.pdbx_seq_one_letter_code
_entity_poly.pdbx_strand_id
1 'polypeptide(L)'
;MAKHGSTALSIGLGAAILYLGANAVTGHQGLMAYVDLQAREHALEGRLAEVRQEHTRLEGRASRLKPNSLDLDYLDERARVELAAGDPGEIVFALDQR
;
A
#
# COMPACT_ATOMS: atom_id res chain seq x y z
N MET A 1 -58.76 12.40 26.18
CA MET A 1 -57.61 11.56 26.59
C MET A 1 -56.70 11.15 25.41
N ALA A 2 -56.58 11.96 24.35
CA ALA A 2 -55.89 11.55 23.11
C ALA A 2 -54.42 12.02 22.97
N LYS A 3 -53.93 12.88 23.87
CA LYS A 3 -52.57 13.46 23.75
C LYS A 3 -51.43 12.48 24.10
N HIS A 4 -51.66 11.55 25.03
CA HIS A 4 -50.61 10.64 25.51
C HIS A 4 -50.18 9.59 24.47
N GLY A 5 -51.08 9.17 23.58
CA GLY A 5 -50.76 8.21 22.51
C GLY A 5 -49.83 8.81 21.45
N SER A 6 -50.03 10.08 21.10
CA SER A 6 -49.19 10.78 20.11
C SER A 6 -47.80 11.12 20.65
N THR A 7 -47.68 11.48 21.94
CA THR A 7 -46.37 11.70 22.58
C THR A 7 -45.57 10.42 22.72
N ALA A 8 -46.21 9.30 23.07
CA ALA A 8 -45.53 8.01 23.14
C ALA A 8 -45.03 7.54 21.77
N LEU A 9 -45.84 7.74 20.72
CA LEU A 9 -45.46 7.41 19.34
C LEU A 9 -44.26 8.23 18.85
N SER A 10 -44.25 9.53 19.13
CA SER A 10 -43.16 10.43 18.72
C SER A 10 -41.85 10.15 19.48
N ILE A 11 -41.94 9.83 20.78
CA ILE A 11 -40.78 9.37 21.55
C ILE A 11 -40.25 8.04 21.01
N GLY A 12 -41.13 7.08 20.71
CA GLY A 12 -40.76 5.79 20.14
C GLY A 12 -40.07 5.94 18.78
N LEU A 13 -40.60 6.81 17.91
CA LEU A 13 -39.99 7.12 16.61
C LEU A 13 -38.63 7.80 16.76
N GLY A 14 -38.51 8.75 17.69
CA GLY A 14 -37.23 9.39 18.00
C GLY A 14 -36.16 8.40 18.47
N ALA A 15 -36.53 7.47 19.36
CA ALA A 15 -35.64 6.42 19.83
C ALA A 15 -35.23 5.46 18.69
N ALA A 16 -36.15 5.10 17.79
CA ALA A 16 -35.85 4.27 16.64
C ALA A 16 -34.88 4.96 15.67
N ILE A 17 -35.06 6.25 15.40
CA ILE A 17 -34.16 7.04 14.55
C ILE A 17 -32.77 7.13 15.18
N LEU A 18 -32.66 7.40 16.48
CA LEU A 18 -31.38 7.44 17.18
C LEU A 18 -30.67 6.09 17.16
N TYR A 19 -31.41 5.00 17.37
CA TYR A 19 -30.88 3.64 17.31
C TYR A 19 -30.36 3.29 15.91
N LEU A 20 -31.12 3.62 14.87
CA LEU A 20 -30.71 3.41 13.48
C LEU A 20 -29.50 4.27 13.12
N GLY A 21 -29.49 5.54 13.53
CA GLY A 21 -28.35 6.45 13.31
C GLY A 21 -27.08 5.97 14.00
N ALA A 22 -27.18 5.55 15.26
CA ALA A 22 -26.04 4.98 15.99
C ALA A 22 -25.52 3.70 15.34
N ASN A 23 -26.42 2.80 14.90
CA ASN A 23 -26.04 1.58 14.17
C ASN A 23 -25.48 1.87 12.77
N ALA A 24 -25.94 2.93 12.08
CA ALA A 24 -25.41 3.33 10.79
C ALA A 24 -23.99 3.91 10.89
N VAL A 25 -23.64 4.53 12.01
CA VAL A 25 -22.28 5.05 12.26
C VAL A 25 -21.35 3.95 12.77
N THR A 26 -21.83 3.12 13.71
CA THR A 26 -21.01 2.16 14.47
C THR A 26 -21.09 0.73 13.92
N GLY A 27 -22.00 0.46 13.00
CA GLY A 27 -22.20 -0.86 12.41
C GLY A 27 -21.03 -1.29 11.54
N HIS A 28 -20.91 -2.61 11.33
CA HIS A 28 -19.85 -3.22 10.53
C HIS A 28 -19.83 -2.76 9.05
N GLN A 29 -20.98 -2.32 8.53
CA GLN A 29 -21.12 -1.69 7.19
C GLN A 29 -21.41 -0.19 7.30
N GLY A 30 -21.13 0.41 8.46
CA GLY A 30 -21.38 1.80 8.73
C GLY A 30 -20.37 2.73 8.07
N LEU A 31 -20.60 4.04 8.22
CA LEU A 31 -19.77 5.07 7.61
C LEU A 31 -18.29 4.96 8.00
N MET A 32 -18.00 4.62 9.26
CA MET A 32 -16.62 4.47 9.73
C MET A 32 -15.90 3.28 9.08
N ALA A 33 -16.60 2.16 8.88
CA ALA A 33 -16.05 1.00 8.19
C ALA A 33 -15.78 1.31 6.72
N TYR A 34 -16.63 2.12 6.07
CA TYR A 34 -16.40 2.58 4.70
C TYR A 34 -15.15 3.46 4.60
N VAL A 35 -14.97 4.43 5.51
CA VAL A 35 -13.77 5.28 5.53
C VAL A 35 -12.50 4.48 5.80
N ASP A 36 -12.53 3.53 6.74
CA ASP A 36 -11.38 2.65 7.00
C ASP A 36 -11.05 1.77 5.79
N LEU A 37 -12.07 1.23 5.12
CA LEU A 37 -11.88 0.43 3.91
C LEU A 37 -11.24 1.26 2.78
N GLN A 38 -11.72 2.48 2.56
CA GLN A 38 -11.16 3.38 1.55
C GLN A 38 -9.71 3.77 1.89
N ALA A 39 -9.40 4.01 3.16
CA ALA A 39 -8.03 4.27 3.61
C ALA A 39 -7.11 3.06 3.35
N ARG A 40 -7.59 1.84 3.61
CA ARG A 40 -6.86 0.60 3.30
C ARG A 40 -6.66 0.42 1.81
N GLU A 41 -7.67 0.68 1.00
CA GLU A 41 -7.59 0.62 -0.46
C GLU A 41 -6.46 1.52 -0.97
N HIS A 42 -6.47 2.80 -0.58
CA HIS A 42 -5.40 3.72 -0.96
C HIS A 42 -4.01 3.30 -0.45
N ALA A 43 -3.93 2.76 0.77
CA ALA A 43 -2.66 2.26 1.30
C ALA A 43 -2.14 1.05 0.50
N LEU A 44 -3.03 0.15 0.08
CA LEU A 44 -2.68 -1.01 -0.74
C LEU A 44 -2.27 -0.60 -2.16
N GLU A 45 -2.97 0.35 -2.76
CA GLU A 45 -2.60 0.92 -4.06
C GLU A 45 -1.20 1.52 -4.04
N GLY A 46 -0.86 2.28 -2.99
CA GLY A 46 0.48 2.84 -2.81
C GLY A 46 1.56 1.74 -2.72
N ARG A 47 1.33 0.71 -1.89
CA ARG A 47 2.26 -0.43 -1.80
C ARG A 47 2.39 -1.19 -3.11
N LEU A 48 1.30 -1.33 -3.85
CA LEU A 48 1.31 -2.00 -5.14
C LEU A 48 2.14 -1.23 -6.17
N ALA A 49 2.03 0.10 -6.18
CA ALA A 49 2.85 0.94 -7.04
C ALA A 49 4.34 0.81 -6.71
N GLU A 50 4.69 0.84 -5.42
CA GLU A 50 6.06 0.67 -4.93
C GLU A 50 6.65 -0.69 -5.36
N VAL A 51 5.95 -1.78 -5.08
CA VAL A 51 6.40 -3.14 -5.42
C VAL A 51 6.51 -3.33 -6.93
N ARG A 52 5.58 -2.77 -7.73
CA ARG A 52 5.67 -2.81 -9.19
C ARG A 52 6.90 -2.07 -9.70
N GLN A 53 7.19 -0.89 -9.16
CA GLN A 53 8.38 -0.13 -9.53
C GLN A 53 9.66 -0.91 -9.21
N GLU A 54 9.72 -1.55 -8.04
CA GLU A 54 10.84 -2.41 -7.67
C GLU A 54 10.96 -3.62 -8.62
N HIS A 55 9.84 -4.26 -8.93
CA HIS A 55 9.79 -5.39 -9.87
C HIS A 55 10.34 -4.99 -11.24
N THR A 56 9.87 -3.89 -11.83
CA THR A 56 10.37 -3.41 -13.12
C THR A 56 11.86 -3.09 -13.08
N ARG A 57 12.35 -2.49 -11.99
CA ARG A 57 13.78 -2.23 -11.79
C ARG A 57 14.58 -3.53 -11.73
N LEU A 58 14.12 -4.51 -10.96
CA LEU A 58 14.75 -5.83 -10.84
C LEU A 58 14.73 -6.59 -12.16
N GLU A 59 13.62 -6.55 -12.89
CA GLU A 59 13.47 -7.19 -14.18
C GLU A 59 14.40 -6.60 -15.24
N GLY A 60 14.57 -5.27 -15.25
CA GLY A 60 15.57 -4.60 -16.09
C GLY A 60 17.02 -4.99 -15.75
N ARG A 61 17.32 -5.20 -14.46
CA ARG A 61 18.64 -5.74 -14.05
C ARG A 61 18.82 -7.19 -14.49
N ALA A 62 17.79 -8.02 -14.30
CA ALA A 62 17.83 -9.43 -14.65
C ALA A 62 17.91 -9.65 -16.16
N SER A 63 17.23 -8.84 -16.97
CA SER A 63 17.29 -8.92 -18.43
C SER A 63 18.70 -8.68 -18.97
N ARG A 64 19.45 -7.74 -18.39
CA ARG A 64 20.87 -7.49 -18.74
C ARG A 64 21.83 -8.60 -18.33
N LEU A 65 21.39 -9.57 -17.52
CA LEU A 65 22.18 -10.71 -17.10
C LEU A 65 21.74 -12.02 -17.77
N LYS A 66 20.80 -11.96 -18.73
CA LYS A 66 20.38 -13.13 -19.49
C LYS A 66 21.46 -13.50 -20.53
N PRO A 67 21.66 -14.80 -20.84
CA PRO A 67 22.68 -15.25 -21.79
C PRO A 67 22.62 -14.58 -23.17
N ASN A 68 21.42 -14.27 -23.65
CA ASN A 68 21.20 -13.67 -24.98
C ASN A 68 21.27 -12.13 -25.00
N SER A 69 21.36 -11.49 -23.83
CA SER A 69 21.40 -10.03 -23.67
C SER A 69 22.36 -9.64 -22.54
N LEU A 70 23.44 -10.40 -22.40
CA LEU A 70 24.40 -10.27 -21.32
C LEU A 70 25.23 -9.01 -21.53
N ASP A 71 25.11 -8.09 -20.60
CA ASP A 71 25.91 -6.88 -20.52
C ASP A 71 27.14 -7.17 -19.63
N LEU A 72 28.30 -7.33 -20.27
CA LEU A 72 29.56 -7.70 -19.61
C LEU A 72 30.08 -6.58 -18.70
N ASP A 73 29.93 -5.32 -19.09
CA ASP A 73 30.35 -4.17 -18.29
C ASP A 73 29.49 -4.08 -17.02
N TYR A 74 28.17 -4.27 -17.16
CA TYR A 74 27.26 -4.31 -16.02
C TYR A 74 27.52 -5.51 -15.10
N LEU A 75 27.92 -6.66 -15.65
CA LEU A 75 28.31 -7.84 -14.87
C LEU A 75 29.61 -7.59 -14.09
N ASP A 76 30.63 -7.01 -14.72
CA ASP A 76 31.92 -6.70 -14.09
C ASP A 76 31.75 -5.71 -12.94
N GLU A 77 30.96 -4.65 -13.16
CA GLU A 77 30.57 -3.71 -12.11
C GLU A 77 29.87 -4.43 -10.95
N ARG A 78 28.92 -5.34 -11.25
CA ARG A 78 28.20 -6.06 -10.20
C ARG A 78 29.09 -7.03 -9.43
N ALA A 79 30.06 -7.67 -10.10
CA ALA A 79 31.03 -8.56 -9.47
C ALA A 79 31.97 -7.79 -8.53
N ARG A 80 32.42 -6.61 -8.94
CA ARG A 80 33.23 -5.72 -8.09
C ARG A 80 32.44 -5.24 -6.87
N VAL A 81 31.21 -4.76 -7.07
CA VAL A 81 30.38 -4.19 -6.00
C VAL A 81 29.89 -5.24 -5.00
N GLU A 82 29.46 -6.41 -5.45
CA GLU A 82 28.84 -7.42 -4.57
C GLU A 82 29.79 -8.49 -4.07
N LEU A 83 30.75 -8.89 -4.90
CA LEU A 83 31.64 -10.01 -4.61
C LEU A 83 33.05 -9.54 -4.26
N ALA A 84 33.30 -8.23 -4.25
CA ALA A 84 34.64 -7.65 -4.14
C ALA A 84 35.63 -8.30 -5.13
N ALA A 85 35.13 -8.66 -6.32
CA ALA A 85 35.93 -9.25 -7.37
C ALA A 85 36.78 -8.14 -8.00
N GLY A 86 38.00 -7.97 -7.50
CA GLY A 86 38.97 -6.99 -7.98
C GLY A 86 40.38 -7.41 -7.57
N ASP A 87 41.38 -6.67 -8.04
CA ASP A 87 42.77 -6.96 -7.69
C ASP A 87 43.06 -6.62 -6.21
N PRO A 88 44.03 -7.29 -5.55
CA PRO A 88 44.32 -7.10 -4.12
C PRO A 88 44.67 -5.66 -3.69
N GLY A 89 44.97 -4.77 -4.63
CA GLY A 89 45.26 -3.35 -4.40
C GLY A 89 44.25 -2.39 -5.02
N GLU A 90 43.15 -2.90 -5.58
CA GLU A 90 42.12 -2.10 -6.24
C GLU A 90 41.17 -1.48 -5.20
N ILE A 91 40.88 -0.19 -5.35
CA ILE A 91 39.94 0.55 -4.49
C ILE A 91 38.72 0.92 -5.33
N VAL A 92 37.57 0.33 -5.00
CA VAL A 92 36.30 0.58 -5.68
C VAL A 92 35.51 1.65 -4.92
N PHE A 93 35.06 2.69 -5.62
CA PHE A 93 34.23 3.75 -5.07
C PHE A 93 32.80 3.65 -5.61
N ALA A 94 31.82 3.43 -4.74
CA ALA A 94 30.42 3.57 -5.10
C ALA A 94 30.04 5.06 -5.14
N LEU A 95 29.81 5.58 -6.34
CA LEU A 95 29.31 6.94 -6.52
C LEU A 95 27.77 6.92 -6.40
N ASP A 96 27.24 7.45 -5.30
CA ASP A 96 25.80 7.65 -5.11
C ASP A 96 25.30 8.70 -6.13
N GLN A 97 24.73 8.25 -7.25
CA GLN A 97 24.01 9.13 -8.16
C GLN A 97 22.58 9.25 -7.68
N ARG A 98 22.34 10.31 -6.88
CA ARG A 98 20.98 10.77 -6.53
C ARG A 98 20.22 11.28 -7.75
#